data_AF-A0A5C4V0N6-F1
#
_entry.id   AF-A0A5C4V0N6-F1
#
_cell.length_a   1.000
_cell.length_b   1.000
_cell.length_c   1.000
_cell.angle_alpha   90.00
_cell.angle_beta   90.00
_cell.angle_gamma   90.00
#
_symmetry.space_group_name_H-M   'P 1'
#
loop_
_entity.id
_entity.type
_entity.pdbx_description
1 polymer ?
#
loop_
_entity_poly.entity_id
_entity_poly.type
_entity_poly.pdbx_seq_one_letter_code
_entity_poly.pdbx_strand_id
1 'polypeptide(L)'
;MKCVAFDIGETLTCDDRYWASWADWLDVPHHTLSAPVGAVVAQGRDNADALRLLRPDIDLTVEYAARERAGLGELLTENDLYPDVRPALAALCDLGVRVVVAGNQTRRAGESLRSLGLPADAVAVSEEWGTAKPDVEFFHRVTDLARAEPEETLYVGDHPANDVFPAREAGLLTAHLRRGPWGRLWADTREVLAAADWSVSGLGQLASVVAGK
;
A
#
# COMPACT_ATOMS: atom_id res chain seq x y z
N MET A 1 6.49 11.54 17.99
CA MET A 1 6.19 10.34 17.17
C MET A 1 7.42 9.44 17.21
N LYS A 2 7.28 8.10 17.26
CA LYS A 2 8.44 7.18 17.34
C LYS A 2 8.63 6.31 16.10
N CYS A 3 7.54 6.03 15.37
CA CYS A 3 7.59 5.21 14.16
C CYS A 3 6.70 5.79 13.06
N VAL A 4 7.15 5.65 11.81
CA VAL A 4 6.33 5.83 10.61
C VAL A 4 6.27 4.50 9.86
N ALA A 5 5.06 3.95 9.75
CA ALA A 5 4.74 2.74 9.03
C ALA A 5 4.14 3.09 7.67
N PHE A 6 4.54 2.38 6.62
CA PHE A 6 4.11 2.62 5.24
C PHE A 6 3.40 1.40 4.68
N ASP A 7 2.26 1.63 4.03
CA ASP A 7 1.75 0.71 3.03
C ASP A 7 2.72 0.61 1.82
N ILE A 8 2.52 -0.38 0.95
CA ILE A 8 3.35 -0.67 -0.21
C ILE A 8 2.71 -0.17 -1.51
N GLY A 9 1.57 -0.74 -1.93
CA GLY A 9 0.92 -0.45 -3.21
C GLY A 9 0.33 0.96 -3.25
N GLU A 10 0.54 1.69 -4.34
CA GLU A 10 0.19 3.12 -4.51
C GLU A 10 0.68 4.08 -3.39
N THR A 11 1.50 3.58 -2.47
CA THR A 11 2.16 4.35 -1.41
C THR A 11 3.65 4.46 -1.68
N LEU A 12 4.34 3.32 -1.73
CA LEU A 12 5.75 3.24 -2.14
C LEU A 12 5.89 2.87 -3.61
N THR A 13 5.05 1.97 -4.10
CA THR A 13 5.12 1.46 -5.48
C THR A 13 3.94 1.95 -6.32
N CYS A 14 4.16 2.17 -7.61
CA CYS A 14 3.11 2.40 -8.59
C CYS A 14 2.69 1.06 -9.20
N ASP A 15 1.39 0.77 -9.16
CA ASP A 15 0.80 -0.49 -9.59
C ASP A 15 0.57 -0.52 -11.11
N ASP A 16 0.95 0.54 -11.86
CA ASP A 16 0.79 0.64 -13.31
C ASP A 16 1.35 -0.60 -14.03
N ARG A 17 2.56 -1.04 -13.67
CA ARG A 17 3.15 -2.24 -14.29
C ARG A 17 2.40 -3.50 -13.92
N TYR A 18 1.93 -3.60 -12.67
CA TYR A 18 1.17 -4.75 -12.19
C TYR A 18 -0.12 -4.92 -13.00
N TRP A 19 -0.91 -3.85 -13.12
CA TRP A 19 -2.14 -3.86 -13.90
C TRP A 19 -1.89 -3.99 -15.40
N ALA A 20 -0.88 -3.32 -15.95
CA ALA A 20 -0.50 -3.50 -17.36
C ALA A 20 -0.17 -4.97 -17.67
N SER A 21 0.57 -5.64 -16.79
CA SER A 21 0.89 -7.06 -16.95
C SER A 21 -0.35 -7.97 -16.88
N TRP A 22 -1.36 -7.61 -16.08
CA TRP A 22 -2.66 -8.30 -16.10
C TRP A 22 -3.44 -8.07 -17.39
N ALA A 23 -3.43 -6.84 -17.91
CA ALA A 23 -4.06 -6.52 -19.18
C ALA A 23 -3.44 -7.31 -20.34
N ASP A 24 -2.11 -7.35 -20.40
CA ASP A 24 -1.37 -8.13 -21.41
C ASP A 24 -1.68 -9.62 -21.32
N TRP A 25 -1.77 -10.17 -20.10
CA TRP A 25 -2.07 -11.59 -19.87
C TRP A 25 -3.49 -11.99 -20.28
N LEU A 26 -4.45 -11.09 -20.08
CA LEU A 26 -5.85 -11.31 -20.49
C LEU A 26 -6.12 -10.91 -21.94
N ASP A 27 -5.11 -10.42 -22.65
CA ASP A 27 -5.20 -9.89 -24.02
C ASP A 27 -6.26 -8.78 -24.15
N VAL A 28 -6.20 -7.80 -23.24
CA VAL A 28 -7.09 -6.63 -23.23
C VAL A 28 -6.28 -5.33 -23.22
N PRO A 29 -6.78 -4.22 -23.80
CA PRO A 29 -6.11 -2.93 -23.72
C PRO A 29 -5.93 -2.46 -22.27
N HIS A 30 -4.80 -1.83 -21.96
CA HIS A 30 -4.49 -1.36 -20.59
C HIS A 30 -5.58 -0.43 -20.05
N HIS A 31 -6.03 0.54 -20.85
CA HIS A 31 -7.12 1.44 -20.47
C HIS A 31 -8.44 0.71 -20.16
N THR A 32 -8.73 -0.38 -20.89
CA THR A 32 -9.92 -1.21 -20.68
C THR A 32 -9.86 -1.95 -19.34
N LEU A 33 -8.68 -2.33 -18.86
CA LEU A 33 -8.53 -2.90 -17.51
C LEU A 33 -8.52 -1.82 -16.42
N SER A 34 -7.90 -0.66 -16.64
CA SER A 34 -7.86 0.40 -15.62
C SER A 34 -9.26 0.87 -15.18
N ALA A 35 -10.21 0.98 -16.11
CA ALA A 35 -11.57 1.43 -15.83
C ALA A 35 -12.35 0.54 -14.82
N PRO A 36 -12.47 -0.79 -15.01
CA PRO A 36 -13.13 -1.67 -14.06
C PRO A 36 -12.39 -1.76 -12.72
N VAL A 37 -11.06 -1.67 -12.68
CA VAL A 37 -10.31 -1.60 -11.40
C VAL A 37 -10.75 -0.37 -10.61
N GLY A 38 -10.82 0.80 -11.25
CA GLY A 38 -11.38 2.00 -10.62
C GLY A 38 -12.83 1.82 -10.16
N ALA A 39 -13.67 1.18 -10.97
CA ALA A 39 -15.09 1.00 -10.67
C ALA A 39 -15.35 0.07 -9.48
N VAL A 40 -14.63 -1.06 -9.37
CA VAL A 40 -14.82 -1.99 -8.24
C VAL A 40 -14.30 -1.38 -6.94
N VAL A 41 -13.16 -0.70 -6.99
CA VAL A 41 -12.58 -0.03 -5.82
C VAL A 41 -13.49 1.09 -5.32
N ALA A 42 -14.07 1.89 -6.22
CA ALA A 42 -15.07 2.91 -5.86
C ALA A 42 -16.34 2.33 -5.19
N GLN A 43 -16.63 1.04 -5.43
CA GLN A 43 -17.75 0.31 -4.81
C GLN A 43 -17.35 -0.38 -3.49
N GLY A 44 -16.12 -0.20 -3.01
CA GLY A 44 -15.59 -0.85 -1.82
C GLY A 44 -15.33 -2.35 -2.01
N ARG A 45 -15.19 -2.80 -3.26
CA ARG A 45 -14.86 -4.19 -3.60
C ARG A 45 -13.35 -4.37 -3.75
N ASP A 46 -12.92 -5.62 -3.67
CA ASP A 46 -11.54 -6.00 -3.94
C ASP A 46 -11.14 -5.62 -5.39
N ASN A 47 -9.93 -5.10 -5.59
CA ASN A 47 -9.48 -4.64 -6.89
C ASN A 47 -9.37 -5.77 -7.93
N ALA A 48 -9.09 -7.01 -7.51
CA ALA A 48 -8.98 -8.16 -8.39
C ALA A 48 -10.35 -8.61 -8.94
N ASP A 49 -11.47 -8.15 -8.35
CA ASP A 49 -12.79 -8.34 -8.94
C ASP A 49 -12.95 -7.70 -10.32
N ALA A 50 -12.12 -6.70 -10.66
CA ALA A 50 -12.11 -6.11 -11.99
C ALA A 50 -11.80 -7.15 -13.08
N LEU A 51 -10.96 -8.14 -12.77
CA LEU A 51 -10.61 -9.22 -13.68
C LEU A 51 -11.85 -10.09 -14.00
N ARG A 52 -12.74 -10.28 -13.01
CA ARG A 52 -14.03 -10.98 -13.19
C ARG A 52 -15.02 -10.17 -14.03
N LEU A 53 -14.95 -8.84 -14.01
CA LEU A 53 -15.78 -8.02 -14.90
C LEU A 53 -15.39 -8.19 -16.38
N LEU A 54 -14.10 -8.44 -16.66
CA LEU A 54 -13.60 -8.71 -18.01
C LEU A 54 -13.79 -10.17 -18.43
N ARG A 55 -13.60 -11.10 -17.48
CA ARG A 55 -13.68 -12.55 -17.67
C ARG A 55 -14.48 -13.18 -16.53
N PRO A 56 -15.82 -13.26 -16.61
CA PRO A 56 -16.68 -13.69 -15.50
C PRO A 56 -16.34 -15.05 -14.89
N ASP A 57 -15.90 -16.00 -15.71
CA ASP A 57 -15.58 -17.37 -15.28
C ASP A 57 -14.10 -17.56 -14.86
N ILE A 58 -13.34 -16.47 -14.71
CA ILE A 58 -11.92 -16.53 -14.35
C ILE A 58 -11.74 -17.08 -12.92
N ASP A 59 -10.91 -18.11 -12.80
CA ASP A 59 -10.39 -18.56 -11.51
C ASP A 59 -9.07 -17.85 -11.22
N LEU A 60 -9.13 -16.80 -10.41
CA LEU A 60 -7.96 -16.00 -10.07
C LEU A 60 -6.85 -16.83 -9.43
N THR A 61 -7.17 -17.86 -8.65
CA THR A 61 -6.15 -18.71 -8.01
C THR A 61 -5.33 -19.44 -9.06
N VAL A 62 -6.01 -20.01 -10.07
CA VAL A 62 -5.37 -20.70 -11.19
C VAL A 62 -4.55 -19.72 -12.03
N GLU A 63 -5.08 -18.52 -12.28
CA GLU A 63 -4.40 -17.51 -13.10
C GLU A 63 -3.17 -16.91 -12.41
N TYR A 64 -3.24 -16.61 -11.11
CA TYR A 64 -2.06 -16.21 -10.32
C TYR A 64 -0.96 -17.27 -10.41
N ALA A 65 -1.30 -18.56 -10.22
CA ALA A 65 -0.34 -19.65 -10.32
C ALA A 65 0.20 -19.86 -11.76
N ALA A 66 -0.60 -19.60 -12.79
CA ALA A 66 -0.16 -19.66 -14.18
C ALA A 66 0.81 -18.52 -14.51
N ARG A 67 0.47 -17.29 -14.12
CA ARG A 67 1.33 -16.10 -14.26
C ARG A 67 2.64 -16.29 -13.52
N GLU A 68 2.62 -16.81 -12.30
CA GLU A 68 3.84 -17.06 -11.54
C GLU A 68 4.77 -18.05 -12.26
N ARG A 69 4.24 -19.17 -12.76
CA ARG A 69 5.01 -20.13 -13.57
C ARG A 69 5.56 -19.52 -14.86
N ALA A 70 4.89 -18.53 -15.41
CA ALA A 70 5.34 -17.78 -16.58
C ALA A 70 6.36 -16.66 -16.23
N GLY A 71 6.74 -16.51 -14.96
CA GLY A 71 7.65 -15.45 -14.51
C GLY A 71 7.00 -14.08 -14.34
N LEU A 72 5.67 -14.02 -14.39
CA LEU A 72 4.84 -12.81 -14.20
C LEU A 72 4.19 -12.76 -12.80
N GLY A 73 4.80 -13.46 -11.83
CA GLY A 73 4.44 -13.32 -10.42
C GLY A 73 4.79 -11.92 -9.89
N GLU A 74 4.35 -11.62 -8.67
CA GLU A 74 4.63 -10.31 -8.06
C GLU A 74 6.14 -10.14 -7.83
N LEU A 75 6.73 -9.25 -8.62
CA LEU A 75 8.12 -8.83 -8.53
C LEU A 75 8.14 -7.31 -8.50
N LEU A 76 8.68 -6.76 -7.42
CA LEU A 76 8.89 -5.32 -7.26
C LEU A 76 10.34 -4.98 -7.58
N THR A 77 10.53 -3.87 -8.29
CA THR A 77 11.81 -3.38 -8.79
C THR A 77 11.94 -1.89 -8.49
N GLU A 78 13.12 -1.33 -8.68
CA GLU A 78 13.35 0.11 -8.54
C GLU A 78 12.40 0.96 -9.39
N ASN A 79 12.04 0.49 -10.58
CA ASN A 79 11.17 1.21 -11.52
C ASN A 79 9.71 1.30 -11.06
N ASP A 80 9.33 0.52 -10.04
CA ASP A 80 7.99 0.63 -9.46
C ASP A 80 7.93 1.69 -8.38
N LEU A 81 9.06 2.08 -7.80
CA LEU A 81 9.06 3.04 -6.70
C LEU A 81 8.68 4.43 -7.20
N TYR A 82 7.86 5.13 -6.42
CA TYR A 82 7.71 6.57 -6.63
C TYR A 82 9.04 7.30 -6.41
N PRO A 83 9.35 8.35 -7.20
CA PRO A 83 10.64 9.04 -7.11
C PRO A 83 10.96 9.65 -5.74
N ASP A 84 9.94 9.96 -4.93
CA ASP A 84 10.09 10.58 -3.62
C ASP A 84 10.24 9.57 -2.46
N VAL A 85 10.16 8.26 -2.72
CA VAL A 85 10.26 7.22 -1.67
C VAL A 85 11.61 7.27 -0.98
N ARG A 86 12.71 7.07 -1.71
CA ARG A 86 14.04 7.00 -1.08
C ARG A 86 14.41 8.29 -0.35
N PRO A 87 14.22 9.49 -0.94
CA PRO A 87 14.48 10.74 -0.22
C PRO A 87 13.63 10.90 1.04
N ALA A 88 12.34 10.54 0.99
CA ALA A 88 11.45 10.68 2.14
C ALA A 88 11.80 9.71 3.27
N LEU A 89 12.05 8.43 2.95
CA LEU A 89 12.44 7.44 3.96
C LEU A 89 13.78 7.81 4.62
N ALA A 90 14.77 8.24 3.82
CA ALA A 90 16.06 8.70 4.35
C ALA A 90 15.90 9.92 5.29
N ALA A 91 15.07 10.91 4.91
CA ALA A 91 14.80 12.06 5.75
C ALA A 91 14.14 11.69 7.09
N LEU A 92 13.30 10.63 7.11
CA LEU A 92 12.71 10.13 8.34
C LEU A 92 13.75 9.40 9.21
N CYS A 93 14.64 8.62 8.61
CA CYS A 93 15.77 8.04 9.33
C CYS A 93 16.67 9.12 9.97
N ASP A 94 16.94 10.22 9.25
CA ASP A 94 17.72 11.36 9.76
C ASP A 94 17.06 12.06 10.95
N LEU A 95 15.72 12.01 11.04
CA LEU A 95 14.94 12.48 12.19
C LEU A 95 14.94 11.50 13.37
N GLY A 96 15.58 10.33 13.22
CA GLY A 96 15.71 9.33 14.29
C GLY A 96 14.42 8.57 14.61
N VAL A 97 13.40 8.63 13.74
CA VAL A 97 12.21 7.78 13.87
C VAL A 97 12.45 6.44 13.20
N ARG A 98 11.81 5.40 13.74
CA ARG A 98 11.80 4.09 13.10
C ARG A 98 10.95 4.15 11.83
N VAL A 99 11.44 3.55 10.75
CA VAL A 99 10.74 3.43 9.48
C VAL A 99 10.42 1.97 9.23
N VAL A 100 9.14 1.63 9.10
CA VAL A 100 8.72 0.25 8.79
C VAL A 100 7.80 0.24 7.58
N VAL A 101 7.84 -0.85 6.83
CA VAL A 101 6.98 -1.07 5.67
C VAL A 101 6.18 -2.35 5.88
N ALA A 102 4.86 -2.25 5.73
CA ALA A 102 3.95 -3.37 5.87
C ALA A 102 2.71 -3.18 4.99
N GLY A 103 2.37 -4.16 4.16
CA GLY A 103 1.20 -4.10 3.29
C GLY A 103 0.61 -5.47 2.91
N ASN A 104 -0.47 -5.44 2.13
CA ASN A 104 -1.10 -6.64 1.57
C ASN A 104 -0.34 -7.13 0.33
N GLN A 105 0.64 -8.01 0.51
CA GLN A 105 1.48 -8.52 -0.56
C GLN A 105 1.86 -9.98 -0.32
N THR A 106 2.28 -10.64 -1.40
CA THR A 106 2.89 -11.97 -1.32
C THR A 106 4.28 -11.93 -0.67
N ARG A 107 4.72 -13.06 -0.11
CA ARG A 107 6.09 -13.28 0.39
C ARG A 107 7.13 -12.92 -0.66
N ARG A 108 6.88 -13.27 -1.92
CA ARG A 108 7.77 -12.98 -3.06
C ARG A 108 7.92 -11.48 -3.32
N ALA A 109 6.81 -10.72 -3.27
CA ALA A 109 6.87 -9.27 -3.33
C ALA A 109 7.64 -8.69 -2.14
N GLY A 110 7.44 -9.23 -0.93
CA GLY A 110 8.20 -8.85 0.27
C GLY A 110 9.70 -9.10 0.14
N GLU A 111 10.12 -10.26 -0.39
CA GLU A 111 11.52 -10.58 -0.69
C GLU A 111 12.11 -9.59 -1.71
N SER A 112 11.36 -9.29 -2.77
CA SER A 112 11.77 -8.34 -3.81
C SER A 112 11.94 -6.93 -3.23
N LEU A 113 10.98 -6.46 -2.42
CA LEU A 113 11.04 -5.15 -1.77
C LEU A 113 12.22 -5.02 -0.81
N ARG A 114 12.52 -6.07 -0.02
CA ARG A 114 13.73 -6.12 0.82
C ARG A 114 15.01 -6.04 -0.01
N SER A 115 15.05 -6.69 -1.17
CA SER A 115 16.21 -6.69 -2.07
C SER A 115 16.53 -5.30 -2.63
N LEU A 116 15.56 -4.38 -2.67
CA LEU A 116 15.77 -3.00 -3.10
C LEU A 116 16.61 -2.19 -2.11
N GLY A 117 16.81 -2.65 -0.87
CA GLY A 117 17.61 -1.94 0.12
C GLY A 117 17.07 -0.52 0.39
N LEU A 118 15.77 -0.41 0.63
CA LEU A 118 15.15 0.86 1.03
C LEU A 118 15.68 1.30 2.40
N PRO A 119 15.71 2.62 2.70
CA PRO A 119 16.02 3.14 4.04
C PRO A 119 14.87 2.84 5.02
N ALA A 120 14.67 1.57 5.34
CA ALA A 120 13.64 1.08 6.25
C ALA A 120 14.26 0.09 7.24
N ASP A 121 13.87 0.21 8.51
CA ASP A 121 14.34 -0.67 9.58
C ASP A 121 13.75 -2.08 9.49
N ALA A 122 12.56 -2.20 8.89
CA ALA A 122 11.91 -3.47 8.68
C ALA A 122 10.92 -3.41 7.52
N VAL A 123 10.77 -4.55 6.85
CA VAL A 123 9.75 -4.80 5.82
C VAL A 123 9.05 -6.10 6.15
N ALA A 124 7.73 -6.11 6.14
CA ALA A 124 6.89 -7.29 6.28
C ALA A 124 5.70 -7.24 5.32
N VAL A 125 5.08 -8.38 5.07
CA VAL A 125 3.91 -8.47 4.19
C VAL A 125 2.84 -9.37 4.81
N SER A 126 1.58 -9.15 4.45
CA SER A 126 0.42 -9.86 5.00
C SER A 126 0.53 -11.39 4.91
N GLU A 127 1.05 -11.93 3.81
CA GLU A 127 1.20 -13.39 3.65
C GLU A 127 2.13 -14.01 4.69
N GLU A 128 3.15 -13.28 5.15
CA GLU A 128 4.06 -13.75 6.20
C GLU A 128 3.40 -13.76 7.59
N TRP A 129 2.40 -12.91 7.79
CA TRP A 129 1.68 -12.78 9.06
C TRP A 129 0.39 -13.61 9.13
N GLY A 130 -0.15 -14.02 7.99
CA GLY A 130 -1.44 -14.74 7.92
C GLY A 130 -2.65 -13.85 8.26
N THR A 131 -2.47 -12.54 8.26
CA THR A 131 -3.52 -11.52 8.41
C THR A 131 -3.27 -10.40 7.38
N ALA A 132 -4.34 -9.76 6.92
CA ALA A 132 -4.29 -8.75 5.87
C ALA A 132 -5.25 -7.60 6.19
N LYS A 133 -4.92 -6.40 5.71
CA LYS A 133 -5.85 -5.27 5.72
C LYS A 133 -7.15 -5.66 5.00
N PRO A 134 -8.32 -5.24 5.49
CA PRO A 134 -8.54 -4.24 6.56
C PRO A 134 -8.65 -4.82 7.98
N ASP A 135 -8.22 -6.06 8.24
CA ASP A 135 -8.27 -6.65 9.58
C ASP A 135 -7.43 -5.82 10.57
N VAL A 136 -8.02 -5.47 11.72
CA VAL A 136 -7.36 -4.71 12.80
C VAL A 136 -6.14 -5.48 13.34
N GLU A 137 -6.16 -6.82 13.32
CA GLU A 137 -5.00 -7.64 13.71
C GLU A 137 -3.76 -7.32 12.86
N PHE A 138 -3.91 -6.97 11.58
CA PHE A 138 -2.79 -6.53 10.74
C PHE A 138 -2.08 -5.30 11.36
N PHE A 139 -2.85 -4.35 11.87
CA PHE A 139 -2.31 -3.12 12.45
C PHE A 139 -1.68 -3.35 13.83
N HIS A 140 -2.15 -4.34 14.59
CA HIS A 140 -1.46 -4.80 15.79
C HIS A 140 -0.07 -5.39 15.45
N ARG A 141 0.05 -6.16 14.35
CA ARG A 141 1.36 -6.62 13.86
C ARG A 141 2.25 -5.47 13.39
N VAL A 142 1.67 -4.41 12.83
CA VAL A 142 2.41 -3.18 12.51
C VAL A 142 2.98 -2.55 13.77
N THR A 143 2.22 -2.44 14.86
CA THR A 143 2.72 -1.87 16.13
C THR A 143 3.83 -2.73 16.75
N ASP A 144 3.73 -4.05 16.67
CA ASP A 144 4.80 -4.96 17.09
C ASP A 144 6.10 -4.73 16.28
N LEU A 145 5.97 -4.58 14.96
CA LEU A 145 7.10 -4.31 14.06
C LEU A 145 7.71 -2.91 14.31
N ALA A 146 6.85 -1.95 14.60
CA ALA A 146 7.19 -0.56 14.94
C ALA A 146 7.89 -0.46 16.31
N ARG A 147 7.66 -1.42 17.22
CA ARG A 147 8.19 -1.39 18.59
C ARG A 147 7.82 -0.07 19.30
N ALA A 148 6.61 0.41 19.04
CA ALA A 148 6.06 1.65 19.56
C ALA A 148 4.56 1.48 19.79
N GLU A 149 4.01 2.27 20.70
CA GLU A 149 2.58 2.27 20.98
C GLU A 149 1.78 2.76 19.75
N PRO A 150 0.49 2.38 19.61
CA PRO A 150 -0.36 2.84 18.52
C PRO A 150 -0.35 4.38 18.37
N GLU A 151 -0.51 5.12 19.46
CA GLU A 151 -0.53 6.59 19.48
C GLU A 151 0.81 7.26 19.15
N GLU A 152 1.90 6.48 19.12
CA GLU A 152 3.24 6.92 18.74
C GLU A 152 3.64 6.47 17.31
N THR A 153 2.76 5.72 16.64
CA THR A 153 2.99 5.13 15.32
C THR A 153 2.08 5.78 14.28
N LEU A 154 2.68 6.38 13.25
CA LEU A 154 1.96 6.92 12.09
C LEU A 154 1.89 5.88 10.99
N TYR A 155 0.69 5.45 10.62
CA TYR A 155 0.46 4.65 9.42
C TYR A 155 0.17 5.56 8.22
N VAL A 156 0.92 5.37 7.13
CA VAL A 156 0.82 6.12 5.88
C VAL A 156 0.32 5.18 4.79
N GLY A 157 -0.81 5.53 4.17
CA GLY A 157 -1.37 4.76 3.06
C GLY A 157 -2.31 5.60 2.21
N ASP A 158 -2.60 5.15 1.01
CA ASP A 158 -3.46 5.85 0.05
C ASP A 158 -4.90 5.33 0.03
N HIS A 159 -5.16 4.12 0.55
CA HIS A 159 -6.47 3.49 0.43
C HIS A 159 -7.29 3.61 1.73
N PRO A 160 -8.34 4.44 1.80
CA PRO A 160 -9.04 4.68 3.07
C PRO A 160 -9.60 3.43 3.76
N ALA A 161 -10.24 2.54 3.00
CA ALA A 161 -10.87 1.35 3.57
C ALA A 161 -9.85 0.30 4.06
N ASN A 162 -8.65 0.28 3.49
CA ASN A 162 -7.62 -0.71 3.81
C ASN A 162 -6.58 -0.14 4.77
N ASP A 163 -6.28 1.15 4.69
CA ASP A 163 -5.20 1.80 5.43
C ASP A 163 -5.75 2.73 6.52
N VAL A 164 -6.46 3.79 6.13
CA VAL A 164 -6.76 4.91 7.05
C VAL A 164 -7.77 4.52 8.12
N PHE A 165 -8.92 3.98 7.74
CA PHE A 165 -9.97 3.63 8.69
C PHE A 165 -9.55 2.52 9.67
N PRO A 166 -9.01 1.37 9.21
CA PRO A 166 -8.63 0.32 10.14
C PRO A 166 -7.37 0.65 10.96
N ALA A 167 -6.41 1.44 10.44
CA ALA A 167 -5.31 1.94 11.26
C ALA A 167 -5.81 2.82 12.40
N ARG A 168 -6.76 3.72 12.12
CA ARG A 168 -7.38 4.58 13.14
C ARG A 168 -8.15 3.74 14.16
N GLU A 169 -8.89 2.73 13.72
CA GLU A 169 -9.62 1.80 14.61
C GLU A 169 -8.66 1.06 15.55
N ALA A 170 -7.48 0.67 15.07
CA ALA A 170 -6.40 0.08 15.85
C ALA A 170 -5.68 1.09 16.78
N GLY A 171 -6.06 2.36 16.77
CA GLY A 171 -5.49 3.42 17.61
C GLY A 171 -4.21 4.05 17.06
N LEU A 172 -3.83 3.75 15.81
CA LEU A 172 -2.67 4.38 15.18
C LEU A 172 -3.01 5.81 14.75
N LEU A 173 -1.97 6.64 14.67
CA LEU A 173 -2.07 7.88 13.93
C LEU A 173 -2.09 7.58 12.43
N THR A 174 -2.72 8.44 11.65
CA THR A 174 -2.95 8.18 10.22
C THR A 174 -2.59 9.36 9.33
N ALA A 175 -1.85 9.08 8.25
CA ALA A 175 -1.65 10.02 7.16
C ALA A 175 -2.23 9.44 5.88
N HIS A 176 -3.30 10.04 5.38
CA HIS A 176 -3.86 9.71 4.09
C HIS A 176 -3.02 10.36 2.99
N LEU A 177 -2.48 9.53 2.10
CA LEU A 177 -1.66 9.96 0.98
C LEU A 177 -2.51 10.13 -0.28
N ARG A 178 -2.54 11.34 -0.84
CA ARG A 178 -3.25 11.70 -2.08
C ARG A 178 -2.46 11.26 -3.33
N ARG A 179 -2.20 9.96 -3.41
CA ARG A 179 -1.45 9.29 -4.48
C ARG A 179 -2.30 8.20 -5.10
N GLY A 180 -1.92 7.80 -6.31
CA GLY A 180 -2.62 6.76 -7.02
C GLY A 180 -4.08 7.07 -7.34
N PRO A 181 -4.80 6.10 -7.91
CA PRO A 181 -6.23 6.21 -8.13
C PRO A 181 -7.01 6.24 -6.81
N TRP A 182 -6.62 5.49 -5.78
CA TRP A 182 -7.37 5.34 -4.52
C TRP A 182 -7.27 6.60 -3.67
N GLY A 183 -6.04 7.03 -3.37
CA GLY A 183 -5.80 8.22 -2.57
C GLY A 183 -6.30 9.51 -3.23
N ARG A 184 -6.54 9.53 -4.55
CA ARG A 184 -7.19 10.64 -5.25
C ARG A 184 -8.71 10.56 -5.23
N LEU A 185 -9.28 9.36 -5.37
CA LEU A 185 -10.73 9.17 -5.47
C LEU A 185 -11.46 9.67 -4.22
N TRP A 186 -10.93 9.38 -3.02
CA TRP A 186 -11.60 9.70 -1.75
C TRP A 186 -11.00 10.89 -1.01
N ALA A 187 -10.03 11.56 -1.60
CA ALA A 187 -9.17 12.54 -0.95
C ALA A 187 -9.91 13.68 -0.22
N ASP A 188 -11.07 14.07 -0.75
CA ASP A 188 -11.87 15.20 -0.27
C ASP A 188 -13.22 14.74 0.34
N THR A 189 -13.39 13.44 0.56
CA THR A 189 -14.58 12.92 1.24
C THR A 189 -14.55 13.28 2.72
N ARG A 190 -15.72 13.54 3.30
CA ARG A 190 -15.83 13.98 4.69
C ARG A 190 -15.33 12.91 5.65
N GLU A 191 -15.55 11.65 5.31
CA GLU A 191 -15.18 10.47 6.08
C GLU A 191 -13.65 10.37 6.18
N VAL A 192 -12.93 10.50 5.06
CA VAL A 192 -11.46 10.47 5.04
C VAL A 192 -10.87 11.65 5.78
N LEU A 193 -11.39 12.87 5.53
CA LEU A 193 -10.92 14.08 6.21
C LEU A 193 -11.15 14.04 7.73
N ALA A 194 -12.18 13.33 8.19
CA ALA A 194 -12.45 13.15 9.62
C ALA A 194 -11.60 12.04 10.26
N ALA A 195 -11.22 11.02 9.49
CA ALA A 195 -10.45 9.89 9.99
C ALA A 195 -8.93 10.14 9.98
N ALA A 196 -8.41 10.78 8.94
CA ALA A 196 -6.99 11.02 8.77
C ALA A 196 -6.50 12.15 9.69
N ASP A 197 -5.45 11.90 10.48
CA ASP A 197 -4.81 12.97 11.28
C ASP A 197 -4.05 13.95 10.37
N TRP A 198 -3.52 13.46 9.25
CA TRP A 198 -2.93 14.29 8.19
C TRP A 198 -3.38 13.84 6.80
N SER A 199 -3.52 14.82 5.90
CA SER A 199 -3.65 14.58 4.46
C SER A 199 -2.42 15.13 3.75
N VAL A 200 -1.67 14.25 3.09
CA VAL A 200 -0.42 14.60 2.39
C VAL A 200 -0.54 14.26 0.91
N SER A 201 0.12 15.03 0.05
CA SER A 201 0.17 14.82 -1.40
C SER A 201 1.48 14.19 -1.87
N GLY A 202 2.43 13.97 -0.96
CA GLY A 202 3.71 13.31 -1.23
C GLY A 202 4.44 12.96 0.07
N LEU A 203 5.33 11.98 -0.01
CA LEU A 203 6.03 11.44 1.16
C LEU A 203 7.03 12.45 1.73
N GLY A 204 7.54 13.37 0.91
CA GLY A 204 8.42 14.46 1.36
C GLY A 204 7.80 15.38 2.41
N GLN A 205 6.47 15.39 2.58
CA GLN A 205 5.80 16.19 3.61
C GLN A 205 5.88 15.53 5.01
N LEU A 206 6.19 14.24 5.09
CA LEU A 206 6.17 13.48 6.35
C LEU A 206 7.26 13.94 7.32
N ALA A 207 8.41 14.39 6.84
CA ALA A 207 9.46 14.95 7.70
C ALA A 207 8.94 16.14 8.53
N SER A 208 8.14 17.03 7.91
CA SER A 208 7.50 18.15 8.61
C SER A 208 6.40 17.69 9.58
N VAL A 209 5.65 16.64 9.22
CA VAL A 209 4.64 16.03 10.11
C VAL A 209 5.29 15.48 11.38
N VAL A 210 6.41 14.76 11.23
CA VAL A 210 7.16 14.19 12.34
C VAL A 210 7.80 15.28 13.21
N ALA A 211 8.41 16.30 12.60
CA ALA A 211 9.08 17.37 13.32
C ALA A 211 8.12 18.34 14.04
N GLY A 212 6.86 18.44 13.59
CA GLY A 212 5.85 19.33 14.14
C GLY A 212 5.09 18.78 15.36
N LYS A 213 5.39 17.55 15.82
CA LYS A 213 4.68 16.84 16.88
C LYS A 213 5.61 16.50 18.05
#